data_AF-A0A024SMN7-F1
#
_entry.id   AF-A0A024SMN7-F1
#
_cell.length_a   1.000
_cell.length_b   1.000
_cell.length_c   1.000
_cell.angle_alpha   90.00
_cell.angle_beta   90.00
_cell.angle_gamma   90.00
#
_symmetry.space_group_name_H-M   'P 1'
#
loop_
_entity.id
_entity.type
_entity.pdbx_description
1 polymer ?
#
loop_
_entity_poly.entity_id
_entity_poly.type
_entity_poly.pdbx_seq_one_letter_code
_entity_poly.pdbx_strand_id
1 'polypeptide(L)'
;MGSLSVTITLPLPFWHVNVPEHARTPQCPPFLLDLSPKDLRTVSTPDADYRPQSWDDVCRLIRANSLERFQRVPSHLRRYKAFTYRLARTHGSIANFVLRERLRWDVPVVPRGNAPFQCDDDVKILFNDWPYGLDKRIVHLVVWTKFELKASSATGDLTDEARKEIDDFVTKRFRSRMPDNQVVWFKNWAALKSIHAVEHFHVMLFDPDPDFIREVTNGDVPQCDKADI
;
A
#
# COMPACT_ATOMS: atom_id res chain seq x y z
N MET A 1 0.18 46.52 -36.06
CA MET A 1 -0.52 46.24 -34.79
C MET A 1 -0.52 44.74 -34.58
N GLY A 2 0.39 44.21 -33.77
CA GLY A 2 0.41 42.79 -33.40
C GLY A 2 -0.44 42.59 -32.17
N SER A 3 -1.58 41.91 -32.31
CA SER A 3 -2.41 41.51 -31.16
C SER A 3 -1.71 40.34 -30.47
N LEU A 4 -1.10 40.61 -29.31
CA LEU A 4 -0.65 39.55 -28.41
C LEU A 4 -1.91 38.92 -27.81
N SER A 5 -2.32 37.79 -28.39
CA SER A 5 -3.36 36.95 -27.79
C SER A 5 -2.75 36.35 -26.52
N VAL A 6 -3.13 36.91 -25.37
CA VAL A 6 -2.83 36.32 -24.07
C VAL A 6 -3.72 35.10 -23.93
N THR A 7 -3.16 33.92 -24.19
CA THR A 7 -3.82 32.66 -23.88
C THR A 7 -3.92 32.55 -22.36
N ILE A 8 -5.09 32.87 -21.80
CA ILE A 8 -5.38 32.62 -20.39
C ILE A 8 -5.55 31.10 -20.24
N THR A 9 -4.48 30.41 -19.84
CA THR A 9 -4.55 29.00 -19.49
C THR A 9 -5.31 28.88 -18.18
N LEU A 10 -6.60 28.54 -18.26
CA LEU A 10 -7.37 28.22 -17.05
C LEU A 10 -6.70 27.05 -16.33
N PRO A 11 -6.62 27.08 -14.98
CA PRO A 11 -6.04 25.98 -14.23
C PRO A 11 -6.81 24.69 -14.53
N LEU A 12 -6.08 23.63 -14.87
CA LEU A 12 -6.68 22.32 -15.16
C LEU A 12 -7.51 21.87 -13.95
N PRO A 13 -8.73 21.37 -14.16
CA PRO A 13 -9.49 20.71 -13.10
C PRO A 13 -8.65 19.61 -12.45
N PHE A 14 -8.75 19.42 -11.13
CA PHE A 14 -7.90 18.48 -10.42
C PHE A 14 -8.01 17.04 -10.98
N TRP A 15 -9.19 16.66 -11.47
CA TRP A 15 -9.40 15.33 -12.07
C TRP A 15 -8.81 15.18 -13.48
N HIS A 16 -8.17 16.23 -14.03
CA HIS A 16 -7.38 16.20 -15.26
C HIS A 16 -5.87 16.24 -15.01
N VAL A 17 -5.42 16.49 -13.77
CA VAL A 17 -4.00 16.46 -13.41
C VAL A 17 -3.46 15.04 -13.59
N ASN A 18 -2.31 14.91 -14.24
CA ASN A 18 -1.69 13.65 -14.67
C ASN A 18 -2.57 12.79 -15.60
N VAL A 19 -3.53 13.40 -16.30
CA VAL A 19 -4.39 12.71 -17.29
C VAL A 19 -4.06 13.24 -18.70
N PRO A 20 -3.71 12.36 -19.66
CA PRO A 20 -3.48 12.77 -21.04
C PRO A 20 -4.79 13.30 -21.65
N GLU A 21 -4.69 14.26 -22.58
CA GLU A 21 -5.84 15.00 -23.09
C GLU A 21 -6.96 14.11 -23.62
N HIS A 22 -6.61 13.06 -24.35
CA HIS A 22 -7.57 12.10 -24.91
C HIS A 22 -8.36 11.30 -23.87
N ALA A 23 -7.87 11.22 -22.62
CA ALA A 23 -8.51 10.49 -21.52
C ALA A 23 -9.25 11.41 -20.53
N ARG A 24 -9.30 12.72 -20.80
CA ARG A 24 -9.97 13.69 -19.92
C ARG A 24 -11.49 13.60 -20.09
N THR A 25 -12.20 13.55 -18.97
CA THR A 25 -13.67 13.51 -18.93
C THR A 25 -14.24 14.90 -18.64
N PRO A 26 -15.38 15.29 -19.24
CA PRO A 26 -15.97 16.61 -18.95
C PRO A 26 -16.36 16.79 -17.48
N GLN A 27 -16.84 15.72 -16.83
CA GLN A 27 -17.18 15.69 -15.40
C GLN A 27 -16.14 14.95 -14.57
N CYS A 28 -16.08 15.28 -13.27
CA CYS A 28 -15.27 14.55 -12.29
C CYS A 28 -15.75 13.09 -12.20
N PRO A 29 -14.86 12.09 -12.39
CA PRO A 29 -15.23 10.69 -12.29
C PRO A 29 -15.77 10.33 -10.89
N PRO A 30 -16.74 9.39 -10.78
CA PRO A 30 -17.35 9.02 -9.51
C PRO A 30 -16.36 8.59 -8.42
N PHE A 31 -15.25 7.95 -8.80
CA PHE A 31 -14.22 7.49 -7.87
C PHE A 31 -13.36 8.61 -7.26
N LEU A 32 -13.59 9.88 -7.65
CA LEU A 32 -12.90 11.07 -7.13
C LEU A 32 -13.83 12.10 -6.47
N LEU A 33 -15.13 11.81 -6.34
CA LEU A 33 -16.08 12.78 -5.78
C LEU A 33 -15.88 12.98 -4.26
N ASP A 34 -15.59 11.91 -3.53
CA ASP A 34 -15.53 11.92 -2.05
C ASP A 34 -14.10 11.72 -1.52
N LEU A 35 -13.15 12.49 -2.07
CA LEU A 35 -11.76 12.41 -1.61
C LEU A 35 -11.59 13.08 -0.26
N SER A 36 -10.78 12.46 0.61
CA SER A 36 -10.30 13.14 1.82
C SER A 36 -9.48 14.39 1.44
N PRO A 37 -9.36 15.40 2.32
CA PRO A 37 -8.55 16.58 2.02
C PRO A 37 -7.10 16.24 1.66
N LYS A 38 -6.55 15.17 2.26
CA LYS A 38 -5.21 14.66 1.92
C LYS A 38 -5.19 14.11 0.50
N ASP A 39 -6.11 13.21 0.17
CA ASP A 39 -6.16 12.58 -1.15
C ASP A 39 -6.42 13.60 -2.25
N LEU A 40 -7.31 14.58 -2.01
CA LEU A 40 -7.59 15.67 -2.95
C LEU A 40 -6.31 16.47 -3.26
N ARG A 41 -5.53 16.85 -2.23
CA ARG A 41 -4.24 17.51 -2.44
C ARG A 41 -3.27 16.64 -3.23
N THR A 42 -3.16 15.36 -2.88
CA THR A 42 -2.26 14.44 -3.58
C THR A 42 -2.66 14.29 -5.06
N VAL A 43 -3.93 14.02 -5.39
CA VAL A 43 -4.35 13.88 -6.81
C VAL A 43 -4.29 15.19 -7.60
N SER A 44 -4.33 16.34 -6.92
CA SER A 44 -4.19 17.66 -7.55
C SER A 44 -2.73 18.03 -7.84
N THR A 45 -1.76 17.22 -7.42
CA THR A 45 -0.33 17.48 -7.59
C THR A 45 0.17 16.84 -8.88
N PRO A 46 0.87 17.57 -9.77
CA PRO A 46 1.56 16.96 -10.92
C PRO A 46 2.60 15.93 -10.47
N ASP A 47 2.73 14.81 -11.18
CA ASP A 47 3.72 13.77 -10.87
C ASP A 47 5.15 14.33 -10.89
N ALA A 48 5.43 15.31 -11.76
CA ALA A 48 6.73 15.98 -11.85
C ALA A 48 7.12 16.74 -10.56
N ASP A 49 6.14 17.17 -9.78
CA ASP A 49 6.36 17.86 -8.51
C ASP A 49 6.42 16.88 -7.33
N TYR A 50 6.08 15.61 -7.56
CA TYR A 50 6.13 14.58 -6.53
C TYR A 50 7.58 14.14 -6.25
N ARG A 51 7.95 14.16 -4.97
CA ARG A 51 9.25 13.67 -4.51
C ARG A 51 9.07 12.33 -3.81
N PRO A 52 9.67 11.25 -4.34
CA PRO A 52 9.64 9.95 -3.67
C PRO A 52 10.31 10.02 -2.29
N GLN A 53 9.75 9.28 -1.33
CA GLN A 53 10.27 9.22 0.02
C GLN A 53 11.55 8.38 0.06
N SER A 54 12.64 8.94 0.60
CA SER A 54 13.91 8.24 0.76
C SER A 54 13.82 7.15 1.84
N TRP A 55 14.80 6.25 1.88
CA TRP A 55 14.88 5.23 2.95
C TRP A 55 14.92 5.86 4.35
N ASP A 56 15.67 6.95 4.51
CA ASP A 56 15.75 7.67 5.78
C ASP A 56 14.39 8.29 6.16
N ASP A 57 13.63 8.79 5.19
CA ASP A 57 12.26 9.25 5.42
C ASP A 57 11.36 8.11 5.91
N VAL A 58 11.41 6.96 5.23
CA VAL A 58 10.62 5.77 5.62
C VAL A 58 10.94 5.36 7.05
N CYS A 59 12.23 5.20 7.37
CA CYS A 59 12.67 4.82 8.71
C CYS A 59 12.21 5.83 9.77
N ARG A 60 12.34 7.14 9.48
CA ARG A 60 11.92 8.20 10.40
C ARG A 60 10.43 8.20 10.65
N LEU A 61 9.62 8.03 9.60
CA LEU A 61 8.16 8.01 9.73
C LEU A 61 7.66 6.82 10.52
N ILE A 62 8.24 5.63 10.30
CA ILE A 62 7.89 4.42 11.05
C ILE A 62 8.31 4.58 12.52
N ARG A 63 9.53 5.06 12.79
CA ARG A 63 10.01 5.30 14.16
C ARG A 63 9.16 6.32 14.91
N ALA A 64 8.70 7.37 14.23
CA ALA A 64 7.82 8.39 14.80
C ALA A 64 6.33 8.00 14.80
N ASN A 65 6.00 6.78 14.35
CA ASN A 65 4.63 6.29 14.14
C ASN A 65 3.74 7.27 13.33
N SER A 66 4.33 8.07 12.43
CA SER A 66 3.63 9.07 11.60
C SER A 66 3.23 8.48 10.25
N LEU A 67 2.55 7.32 10.29
CA LEU A 67 2.23 6.50 9.11
C LEU A 67 1.27 7.21 8.14
N GLU A 68 0.46 8.13 8.65
CA GLU A 68 -0.44 8.99 7.87
C GLU A 68 0.31 9.92 6.89
N ARG A 69 1.63 10.07 7.03
CA ARG A 69 2.45 10.88 6.11
C ARG A 69 2.87 10.11 4.86
N PHE A 70 2.77 8.78 4.85
CA PHE A 70 2.98 8.01 3.62
C PHE A 70 1.96 8.41 2.55
N GLN A 71 2.44 8.62 1.32
CA GLN A 71 1.61 9.00 0.18
C GLN A 71 2.01 8.19 -1.04
N ARG A 72 1.05 7.97 -1.94
CA ARG A 72 1.34 7.42 -3.26
C ARG A 72 1.74 8.54 -4.21
N VAL A 73 2.44 8.20 -5.28
CA VAL A 73 2.57 9.09 -6.45
C VAL A 73 1.16 9.55 -6.87
N PRO A 74 0.93 10.83 -7.22
CA PRO A 74 -0.39 11.35 -7.54
C PRO A 74 -1.18 10.54 -8.58
N SER A 75 -0.55 10.20 -9.70
CA SER A 75 -1.17 9.32 -10.71
C SER A 75 -1.48 7.92 -10.19
N HIS A 76 -0.62 7.35 -9.35
CA HIS A 76 -0.86 6.05 -8.72
C HIS A 76 -2.02 6.11 -7.73
N LEU A 77 -2.17 7.20 -6.95
CA LEU A 77 -3.33 7.38 -6.08
C LEU A 77 -4.63 7.45 -6.90
N ARG A 78 -4.63 8.18 -8.01
CA ARG A 78 -5.78 8.24 -8.93
C ARG A 78 -6.16 6.84 -9.44
N ARG A 79 -5.18 6.09 -9.96
CA ARG A 79 -5.37 4.72 -10.45
C ARG A 79 -5.86 3.79 -9.34
N TYR A 80 -5.31 3.91 -8.13
CA TYR A 80 -5.77 3.18 -6.95
C TYR A 80 -7.25 3.45 -6.65
N LYS A 81 -7.68 4.73 -6.63
CA LYS A 81 -9.07 5.10 -6.37
C LYS A 81 -10.02 4.49 -7.43
N ALA A 82 -9.64 4.58 -8.71
CA ALA A 82 -10.40 3.95 -9.79
C ALA A 82 -10.48 2.42 -9.62
N PHE A 83 -9.35 1.78 -9.30
CA PHE A 83 -9.28 0.35 -9.06
C PHE A 83 -10.17 -0.10 -7.89
N THR A 84 -10.07 0.56 -6.73
CA THR A 84 -10.89 0.24 -5.56
C THR A 84 -12.37 0.46 -5.80
N TYR A 85 -12.73 1.50 -6.56
CA TYR A 85 -14.11 1.77 -6.95
C TYR A 85 -14.68 0.66 -7.81
N ARG A 86 -13.92 0.16 -8.79
CA ARG A 86 -14.32 -0.99 -9.62
C ARG A 86 -14.43 -2.27 -8.80
N LEU A 87 -13.42 -2.59 -7.99
CA LEU A 87 -13.38 -3.81 -7.18
C LEU A 87 -14.56 -3.93 -6.21
N ALA A 88 -14.90 -2.82 -5.51
CA ALA A 88 -16.02 -2.82 -4.59
C ALA A 88 -17.34 -3.20 -5.29
N ARG A 89 -17.50 -2.82 -6.56
CA ARG A 89 -18.69 -3.12 -7.36
C ARG A 89 -18.69 -4.55 -7.92
N THR A 90 -17.52 -5.08 -8.31
CA THR A 90 -17.43 -6.41 -8.94
C THR A 90 -17.29 -7.55 -7.93
N HIS A 91 -16.66 -7.32 -6.78
CA HIS A 91 -16.43 -8.35 -5.74
C HIS A 91 -17.24 -8.09 -4.45
N GLY A 92 -18.07 -7.04 -4.44
CA GLY A 92 -18.84 -6.60 -3.27
C GLY A 92 -18.02 -5.86 -2.21
N SER A 93 -16.73 -6.19 -2.07
CA SER A 93 -15.79 -5.43 -1.23
C SER A 93 -14.34 -5.68 -1.65
N ILE A 94 -13.44 -4.76 -1.29
CA ILE A 94 -11.99 -4.93 -1.48
C ILE A 94 -11.48 -6.13 -0.65
N ALA A 95 -12.04 -6.32 0.55
CA ALA A 95 -11.71 -7.44 1.41
C ALA A 95 -11.99 -8.80 0.74
N ASN A 96 -13.15 -8.93 0.09
CA ASN A 96 -13.52 -10.13 -0.66
C ASN A 96 -12.56 -10.38 -1.83
N PHE A 97 -12.20 -9.33 -2.57
CA PHE A 97 -11.20 -9.44 -3.65
C PHE A 97 -9.86 -9.94 -3.12
N VAL A 98 -9.34 -9.32 -2.06
CA VAL A 98 -8.05 -9.74 -1.49
C VAL A 98 -8.12 -11.18 -1.01
N LEU A 99 -9.16 -11.56 -0.27
CA LEU A 99 -9.29 -12.90 0.26
C LEU A 99 -9.37 -13.98 -0.84
N ARG A 100 -10.22 -13.75 -1.86
CA ARG A 100 -10.49 -14.74 -2.92
C ARG A 100 -9.43 -14.74 -4.01
N GLU A 101 -9.01 -13.57 -4.48
CA GLU A 101 -8.15 -13.44 -5.66
C GLU A 101 -6.67 -13.39 -5.30
N ARG A 102 -6.31 -12.63 -4.25
CA ARG A 102 -4.91 -12.41 -3.86
C ARG A 102 -4.42 -13.49 -2.91
N LEU A 103 -5.16 -13.75 -1.83
CA LEU A 103 -4.78 -14.73 -0.80
C LEU A 103 -5.14 -16.15 -1.21
N ARG A 104 -6.32 -16.32 -1.84
CA ARG A 104 -6.89 -17.63 -2.18
C ARG A 104 -7.02 -18.51 -0.93
N TRP A 105 -7.54 -17.93 0.14
CA TRP A 105 -7.85 -18.65 1.37
C TRP A 105 -9.33 -18.98 1.41
N ASP A 106 -9.65 -20.21 1.80
CA ASP A 106 -11.03 -20.64 2.00
C ASP A 106 -11.65 -19.96 3.22
N VAL A 107 -12.98 -19.81 3.18
CA VAL A 107 -13.77 -19.24 4.28
C VAL A 107 -14.49 -20.39 5.01
N PRO A 108 -14.45 -20.45 6.35
CA PRO A 108 -13.79 -19.52 7.26
C PRO A 108 -12.25 -19.61 7.20
N VAL A 109 -11.58 -18.46 7.35
CA VAL A 109 -10.12 -18.41 7.44
C VAL A 109 -9.71 -18.92 8.81
N VAL A 110 -9.09 -20.10 8.84
CA VAL A 110 -8.64 -20.75 10.08
C VAL A 110 -7.14 -20.99 10.00
N PRO A 111 -6.34 -20.53 10.98
CA PRO A 111 -4.91 -20.85 11.04
C PRO A 111 -4.72 -22.34 11.34
N ARG A 112 -3.70 -22.95 10.75
CA ARG A 112 -3.27 -24.33 11.02
C ARG A 112 -2.43 -24.42 12.30
N GLY A 113 -1.64 -23.40 12.60
CA GLY A 113 -0.80 -23.32 13.78
C GLY A 113 -1.60 -22.99 15.05
N ASN A 114 -1.06 -23.39 16.20
CA ASN A 114 -1.61 -23.08 17.52
C ASN A 114 -1.09 -21.73 18.07
N ALA A 115 -0.09 -21.14 17.43
CA ALA A 115 0.52 -19.87 17.78
C ALA A 115 0.84 -19.03 16.53
N PRO A 116 0.89 -17.69 16.64
CA PRO A 116 1.33 -16.80 15.57
C PRO A 116 2.66 -17.23 14.96
N PHE A 117 2.74 -17.19 13.62
CA PHE A 117 3.96 -17.50 12.85
C PHE A 117 4.56 -18.92 13.06
N GLN A 118 3.81 -19.84 13.67
CA GLN A 118 4.25 -21.24 13.85
C GLN A 118 4.21 -22.04 12.54
N CYS A 119 3.23 -21.75 11.66
CA CYS A 119 3.03 -22.45 10.40
C CYS A 119 3.12 -21.48 9.22
N ASP A 120 4.00 -21.80 8.25
CA ASP A 120 4.19 -20.97 7.05
C ASP A 120 2.91 -20.88 6.19
N ASP A 121 2.03 -21.89 6.22
CA ASP A 121 0.72 -21.89 5.52
C ASP A 121 -0.25 -20.81 6.03
N ASP A 122 -0.01 -20.25 7.21
CA ASP A 122 -0.86 -19.24 7.83
C ASP A 122 -0.46 -17.81 7.47
N VAL A 123 0.59 -17.67 6.68
CA VAL A 123 1.15 -16.38 6.25
C VAL A 123 1.24 -16.34 4.74
N LYS A 124 0.96 -15.18 4.16
CA LYS A 124 1.24 -14.91 2.74
C LYS A 124 1.95 -13.58 2.59
N ILE A 125 3.08 -13.60 1.90
CA ILE A 125 3.90 -12.41 1.65
C ILE A 125 3.69 -12.04 0.19
N LEU A 126 3.15 -10.84 -0.05
CA LEU A 126 2.85 -10.33 -1.39
C LEU A 126 3.47 -8.95 -1.56
N PHE A 127 3.63 -8.50 -2.80
CA PHE A 127 3.84 -7.07 -3.02
C PHE A 127 2.62 -6.29 -2.54
N ASN A 128 2.85 -5.05 -2.09
CA ASN A 128 1.74 -4.13 -1.99
C ASN A 128 1.21 -3.85 -3.39
N ASP A 129 -0.05 -4.20 -3.64
CA ASP A 129 -0.71 -4.01 -4.93
C ASP A 129 -0.72 -2.55 -5.40
N TRP A 130 -0.60 -1.61 -4.46
CA TRP A 130 -0.55 -0.17 -4.70
C TRP A 130 0.44 0.47 -3.72
N PRO A 131 1.75 0.37 -3.97
CA PRO A 131 2.79 0.82 -3.04
C PRO A 131 2.77 2.35 -2.89
N TYR A 132 3.40 2.82 -1.81
CA TYR A 132 3.65 4.26 -1.63
C TYR A 132 4.64 4.79 -2.67
N GLY A 133 4.72 6.12 -2.82
CA GLY A 133 5.70 6.76 -3.69
C GLY A 133 7.05 6.85 -2.98
N LEU A 134 7.81 5.77 -3.10
CA LEU A 134 9.08 5.56 -2.42
C LEU A 134 10.25 5.63 -3.42
N ASP A 135 11.48 5.79 -2.92
CA ASP A 135 12.69 5.50 -3.68
C ASP A 135 12.55 4.13 -4.37
N LYS A 136 12.92 4.04 -5.65
CA LYS A 136 12.73 2.84 -6.49
C LYS A 136 13.46 1.61 -5.96
N ARG A 137 14.46 1.78 -5.10
CA ARG A 137 15.17 0.69 -4.41
C ARG A 137 14.37 0.11 -3.24
N ILE A 138 13.31 0.79 -2.79
CA ILE A 138 12.50 0.32 -1.67
C ILE A 138 11.41 -0.62 -2.19
N VAL A 139 11.46 -1.87 -1.75
CA VAL A 139 10.41 -2.86 -1.99
C VAL A 139 9.39 -2.80 -0.86
N HIS A 140 8.12 -2.57 -1.20
CA HIS A 140 7.00 -2.52 -0.26
C HIS A 140 6.19 -3.81 -0.31
N LEU A 141 6.37 -4.66 0.70
CA LEU A 141 5.65 -5.91 0.87
C LEU A 141 4.50 -5.78 1.87
N VAL A 142 3.55 -6.70 1.77
CA VAL A 142 2.46 -6.91 2.72
C VAL A 142 2.51 -8.36 3.17
N VAL A 143 2.57 -8.55 4.49
CA VAL A 143 2.50 -9.86 5.12
C VAL A 143 1.10 -10.03 5.69
N TRP A 144 0.35 -10.97 5.12
CA TRP A 144 -1.02 -11.31 5.51
C TRP A 144 -1.02 -12.50 6.46
N THR A 145 -1.87 -12.47 7.48
CA THR A 145 -1.96 -13.54 8.49
C THR A 145 -3.38 -14.11 8.57
N LYS A 146 -3.48 -15.43 8.76
CA LYS A 146 -4.76 -16.12 9.07
C LYS A 146 -5.19 -15.97 10.53
N PHE A 147 -4.29 -15.50 11.38
CA PHE A 147 -4.52 -15.26 12.81
C PHE A 147 -4.55 -13.75 13.11
N GLU A 148 -5.13 -13.40 14.25
CA GLU A 148 -5.20 -12.03 14.72
C GLU A 148 -3.85 -11.52 15.23
N LEU A 149 -3.56 -10.26 14.94
CA LEU A 149 -2.42 -9.53 15.50
C LEU A 149 -2.92 -8.74 16.70
N LYS A 150 -2.74 -9.31 17.90
CA LYS A 150 -3.34 -8.82 19.15
C LYS A 150 -2.97 -7.36 19.43
N ALA A 151 -3.99 -6.58 19.78
CA ALA A 151 -3.85 -5.19 20.16
C ALA A 151 -4.22 -4.98 21.64
N SER A 152 -3.52 -4.07 22.30
CA SER A 152 -3.83 -3.52 23.61
C SER A 152 -5.19 -2.81 23.56
N SER A 153 -6.09 -3.18 24.46
CA SER A 153 -7.39 -2.53 24.62
C SER A 153 -7.30 -1.06 25.03
N ALA A 154 -6.19 -0.66 25.67
CA ALA A 154 -5.99 0.70 26.15
C ALA A 154 -5.59 1.69 25.03
N THR A 155 -4.79 1.22 24.06
CA THR A 155 -4.20 2.10 23.03
C THR A 155 -4.66 1.77 21.61
N GLY A 156 -5.22 0.57 21.38
CA GLY A 156 -5.45 0.04 20.04
C GLY A 156 -4.17 -0.31 19.26
N ASP A 157 -3.01 -0.20 19.91
CA ASP A 157 -1.70 -0.61 19.38
C ASP A 157 -1.46 -2.11 19.63
N LEU A 158 -0.57 -2.77 18.89
CA LEU A 158 -0.07 -4.11 19.18
C LEU A 158 0.37 -4.24 20.65
N THR A 159 0.09 -5.39 21.26
CA THR A 159 0.72 -5.73 22.54
C THR A 159 2.22 -5.92 22.35
N ASP A 160 3.00 -5.85 23.43
CA ASP A 160 4.44 -6.05 23.38
C ASP A 160 4.78 -7.47 22.89
N GLU A 161 3.97 -8.47 23.27
CA GLU A 161 4.11 -9.84 22.80
C GLU A 161 3.87 -9.94 21.30
N ALA A 162 2.76 -9.37 20.78
CA ALA A 162 2.47 -9.40 19.34
C ALA A 162 3.52 -8.65 18.53
N ARG A 163 4.04 -7.54 19.07
CA ARG A 163 5.14 -6.78 18.45
C ARG A 163 6.42 -7.63 18.39
N LYS A 164 6.74 -8.35 19.47
CA LYS A 164 7.88 -9.26 19.50
C LYS A 164 7.72 -10.42 18.53
N GLU A 165 6.55 -11.05 18.47
CA GLU A 165 6.25 -12.14 17.53
C GLU A 165 6.46 -11.70 16.07
N ILE A 166 5.98 -10.51 15.70
CA ILE A 166 6.21 -9.94 14.36
C ILE A 166 7.70 -9.65 14.13
N ASP A 167 8.38 -9.04 15.10
CA ASP A 167 9.80 -8.69 14.93
C ASP A 167 10.70 -9.93 14.83
N ASP A 168 10.42 -10.98 15.60
CA ASP A 168 11.10 -12.27 15.49
C ASP A 168 10.86 -12.92 14.11
N PHE A 169 9.62 -12.88 13.62
CA PHE A 169 9.29 -13.34 12.26
C PHE A 169 10.05 -12.56 11.19
N VAL A 170 10.05 -11.21 11.28
CA VAL A 170 10.75 -10.34 10.32
C VAL A 170 12.26 -10.59 10.37
N THR A 171 12.82 -10.77 11.56
CA THR A 171 14.23 -11.07 11.75
C THR A 171 14.60 -12.39 11.07
N LYS A 172 13.83 -13.46 11.36
CA LYS A 172 14.06 -14.78 10.77
C LYS A 172 13.90 -14.78 9.25
N ARG A 173 12.87 -14.11 8.72
CA ARG A 173 12.51 -14.22 7.29
C ARG A 173 13.25 -13.23 6.38
N PHE A 174 13.57 -12.04 6.87
CA PHE A 174 14.18 -10.98 6.05
C PHE A 174 15.59 -10.61 6.53
N ARG A 175 15.76 -10.32 7.83
CA ARG A 175 17.07 -9.86 8.36
C ARG A 175 18.15 -10.95 8.38
N SER A 176 17.76 -12.22 8.28
CA SER A 176 18.70 -13.33 8.08
C SER A 176 19.36 -13.33 6.69
N ARG A 177 18.78 -12.60 5.73
CA ARG A 177 19.23 -12.53 4.32
C ARG A 177 19.71 -11.12 3.92
N MET A 178 19.50 -10.11 4.77
CA MET A 178 19.81 -8.70 4.52
C MET A 178 20.19 -7.97 5.81
N PRO A 179 21.01 -6.91 5.77
CA PRO A 179 21.31 -6.08 6.94
C PRO A 179 20.07 -5.57 7.68
N ASP A 180 20.10 -5.63 9.02
CA ASP A 180 19.02 -5.16 9.90
C ASP A 180 18.56 -3.73 9.59
N ASN A 181 19.48 -2.84 9.25
CA ASN A 181 19.20 -1.43 8.94
C ASN A 181 18.56 -1.21 7.55
N GLN A 182 18.37 -2.26 6.76
CA GLN A 182 17.68 -2.25 5.47
C GLN A 182 16.29 -2.91 5.53
N VAL A 183 15.83 -3.28 6.72
CA VAL A 183 14.53 -3.93 6.94
C VAL A 183 13.76 -3.21 8.04
N VAL A 184 12.63 -2.60 7.67
CA VAL A 184 11.69 -2.00 8.64
C VAL A 184 10.29 -2.51 8.39
N TRP A 185 9.49 -2.59 9.45
CA TRP A 185 8.11 -3.03 9.35
C TRP A 185 7.20 -2.10 10.15
N PHE A 186 5.93 -2.04 9.76
CA PHE A 186 4.90 -1.30 10.48
C PHE A 186 3.53 -1.91 10.24
N LYS A 187 2.58 -1.61 11.13
CA LYS A 187 1.18 -2.00 10.98
C LYS A 187 0.32 -0.74 10.96
N ASN A 188 -0.57 -0.64 9.97
CA ASN A 188 -1.52 0.45 9.91
C ASN A 188 -2.60 0.28 11.00
N TRP A 189 -2.84 1.34 11.78
CA TRP A 189 -3.88 1.39 12.81
C TRP A 189 -5.28 1.35 12.20
N ALA A 190 -6.31 1.04 13.01
CA ALA A 190 -7.68 0.84 12.55
C ALA A 190 -8.24 1.96 11.65
N ALA A 191 -7.85 3.23 11.88
CA ALA A 191 -8.27 4.36 11.06
C ALA A 191 -7.64 4.43 9.65
N LEU A 192 -6.55 3.69 9.41
CA LEU A 192 -5.81 3.64 8.14
C LEU A 192 -5.95 2.28 7.42
N LYS A 193 -6.57 1.29 8.05
CA LYS A 193 -6.80 -0.03 7.44
C LYS A 193 -7.84 0.11 6.32
N SER A 194 -7.48 -0.30 5.11
CA SER A 194 -8.44 -0.39 4.00
C SER A 194 -9.21 -1.72 3.99
N ILE A 195 -8.72 -2.75 4.70
CA ILE A 195 -9.31 -4.10 4.77
C ILE A 195 -9.28 -4.55 6.23
N HIS A 196 -10.45 -4.68 6.84
CA HIS A 196 -10.58 -5.14 8.24
C HIS A 196 -10.74 -6.66 8.38
N ALA A 197 -11.06 -7.37 7.28
CA ALA A 197 -11.38 -8.80 7.33
C ALA A 197 -10.15 -9.72 7.40
N VAL A 198 -8.95 -9.22 7.08
CA VAL A 198 -7.71 -10.00 7.14
C VAL A 198 -6.60 -9.12 7.72
N GLU A 199 -5.97 -9.61 8.78
CA GLU A 199 -4.86 -8.91 9.42
C GLU A 199 -3.60 -8.94 8.54
N HIS A 200 -2.87 -7.83 8.59
CA HIS A 200 -1.64 -7.67 7.83
C HIS A 200 -0.75 -6.60 8.45
N PHE A 201 0.54 -6.69 8.13
CA PHE A 201 1.52 -5.66 8.36
C PHE A 201 2.37 -5.46 7.10
N HIS A 202 3.09 -4.34 7.07
CA HIS A 202 3.93 -3.96 5.94
C HIS A 202 5.39 -4.19 6.30
N VAL A 203 6.16 -4.66 5.32
CA VAL A 203 7.63 -4.75 5.40
C VAL A 203 8.19 -3.92 4.26
N MET A 204 9.14 -3.05 4.58
CA MET A 204 9.90 -2.25 3.62
C MET A 204 11.34 -2.76 3.62
N LEU A 205 11.84 -3.07 2.43
CA LEU A 205 13.19 -3.58 2.22
C LEU A 205 13.94 -2.60 1.33
N PHE A 206 15.15 -2.20 1.72
CA PHE A 206 15.98 -1.30 0.92
C PHE A 206 17.00 -2.07 0.09
N ASP A 207 16.88 -1.95 -1.23
CA ASP A 207 17.76 -2.56 -2.24
C ASP A 207 17.96 -4.08 -2.07
N PRO A 208 16.87 -4.87 -1.89
CA PRO A 208 16.97 -6.32 -1.75
C PRO A 208 17.38 -6.99 -3.06
N ASP A 209 18.04 -8.14 -2.94
CA ASP A 209 18.25 -9.04 -4.07
C ASP A 209 16.89 -9.43 -4.72
N PRO A 210 16.68 -9.15 -6.02
CA PRO A 210 15.43 -9.51 -6.71
C PRO A 210 15.09 -11.00 -6.65
N ASP A 211 16.09 -11.90 -6.62
CA ASP A 211 15.85 -13.34 -6.53
C ASP A 211 15.30 -13.73 -5.15
N PHE A 212 15.78 -13.07 -4.09
CA PHE A 212 15.22 -13.21 -2.74
C PHE A 212 13.77 -12.71 -2.70
N ILE A 213 13.46 -11.58 -3.34
CA ILE A 213 12.09 -11.07 -3.40
C ILE A 213 11.16 -12.03 -4.16
N ARG A 214 11.62 -12.60 -5.28
CA ARG A 214 10.86 -13.59 -6.03
C ARG A 214 10.61 -14.85 -5.20
N GLU A 215 11.61 -15.31 -4.45
CA GLU A 215 11.50 -16.46 -3.53
C GLU A 215 10.44 -16.21 -2.45
N VAL A 216 10.56 -15.09 -1.72
CA VAL A 216 9.69 -14.82 -0.56
C VAL A 216 8.24 -14.49 -0.96
N THR A 217 8.04 -13.95 -2.15
CA THR A 217 6.70 -13.63 -2.69
C THR A 217 6.10 -14.74 -3.56
N ASN A 218 6.84 -15.83 -3.78
CA ASN A 218 6.48 -16.90 -4.72
C ASN A 218 6.13 -16.36 -6.13
N GLY A 219 6.92 -15.38 -6.60
CA GLY A 219 6.74 -14.75 -7.91
C GLY A 219 5.49 -13.86 -8.04
N ASP A 220 4.95 -13.34 -6.94
CA ASP A 220 3.84 -12.38 -6.98
C ASP A 220 4.20 -11.13 -7.78
N VAL A 221 3.18 -10.52 -8.39
CA VAL A 221 3.27 -9.24 -9.11
C VAL A 221 2.16 -8.32 -8.60
N PRO A 222 2.47 -7.07 -8.20
CA PRO A 222 1.47 -6.14 -7.69
C PRO A 222 0.44 -5.80 -8.75
N GLN A 223 -0.79 -5.51 -8.32
CA GLN A 223 -1.87 -5.14 -9.25
C GLN A 223 -1.50 -3.93 -10.09
N CYS A 224 -0.87 -2.89 -9.54
CA CYS A 224 -0.55 -1.67 -10.27
C CYS A 224 0.30 -1.86 -11.54
N ASP A 225 1.01 -2.99 -11.66
CA ASP A 225 1.89 -3.31 -12.77
C ASP A 225 1.20 -4.19 -13.84
N LYS A 226 -0.02 -4.66 -13.57
CA LYS A 226 -0.80 -5.41 -14.55
C LYS A 226 -1.39 -4.47 -15.59
N ALA A 227 -1.27 -4.85 -16.87
CA ALA A 227 -1.69 -4.07 -18.02
C ALA A 227 -3.20 -3.74 -18.05
N ASP A 228 -4.02 -4.50 -17.32
CA ASP A 228 -5.49 -4.46 -17.40
C ASP A 228 -6.16 -3.53 -16.37
N ILE A 229 -5.41 -2.60 -15.76
CA ILE A 229 -5.93 -1.69 -14.71
C ILE A 229 -6.10 -0.26 -15.19
#